data_AF-A0A1M6RAT0-F1
#
_entry.id   AF-A0A1M6RAT0-F1
#
_cell.length_a   1.000
_cell.length_b   1.000
_cell.length_c   1.000
_cell.angle_alpha   90.00
_cell.angle_beta   90.00
_cell.angle_gamma   90.00
#
_symmetry.space_group_name_H-M   'P 1'
#
loop_
_entity.id
_entity.type
_entity.pdbx_description
1 polymer ?
#
loop_
_entity_poly.entity_id
_entity_poly.type
_entity_poly.pdbx_seq_one_letter_code
_entity_poly.pdbx_strand_id
1 'polypeptide(L)'
;MMNYERLQSNINAYKKTGEILEAARFLIHQFNLDDENFAGFGFREELEKESILLTANGEIGEMQHVMIPKNIFDFDLTLVLNMLAHEMLHVRQKSPRMMILDKNEREWQAYYEMLFHTNFPQIPELSDYYKNFFGEKALIYYSRMGEGSELQLKYLEQKLEVEKFLQDIKNKTI
;
A
#
# COMPACT_ATOMS: atom_id res chain seq x y z
N MET A 1 12.48 18.60 -5.40
CA MET A 1 11.38 18.48 -4.42
C MET A 1 10.07 18.42 -5.17
N MET A 2 9.26 17.40 -4.90
CA MET A 2 7.90 17.31 -5.41
C MET A 2 7.06 18.45 -4.84
N ASN A 3 6.29 19.14 -5.68
CA ASN A 3 5.42 20.22 -5.23
C ASN A 3 4.07 19.62 -4.80
N TYR A 4 3.93 19.36 -3.50
CA TYR A 4 2.72 18.75 -2.92
C TYR A 4 1.46 19.61 -3.14
N GLU A 5 1.58 20.94 -3.12
CA GLU A 5 0.46 21.85 -3.40
C GLU A 5 -0.04 21.72 -4.84
N ARG A 6 0.90 21.60 -5.79
CA ARG A 6 0.57 21.35 -7.20
C ARG A 6 -0.07 19.98 -7.38
N LEU A 7 0.44 18.96 -6.69
CA LEU A 7 -0.13 17.62 -6.71
C LEU A 7 -1.58 17.64 -6.21
N GLN A 8 -1.81 18.25 -5.05
CA GLN A 8 -3.15 18.41 -4.48
C GLN A 8 -4.08 19.21 -5.39
N SER A 9 -3.58 20.27 -6.04
CA SER A 9 -4.35 21.07 -6.99
C SER A 9 -4.80 20.25 -8.20
N ASN A 10 -3.94 19.40 -8.75
CA ASN A 10 -4.29 18.49 -9.85
C ASN A 10 -5.36 17.49 -9.41
N ILE A 11 -5.21 16.87 -8.24
CA ILE A 11 -6.21 15.93 -7.70
C ILE A 11 -7.55 16.63 -7.48
N ASN A 12 -7.55 17.85 -6.95
CA ASN A 12 -8.76 18.64 -6.79
C ASN A 12 -9.45 18.96 -8.13
N ALA A 13 -8.68 19.14 -9.22
CA ALA A 13 -9.26 19.34 -10.55
C ALA A 13 -10.00 18.08 -11.03
N TYR A 14 -9.37 16.91 -10.95
CA TYR A 14 -10.02 15.63 -11.28
C TYR A 14 -11.25 15.34 -10.42
N LYS A 15 -11.21 15.67 -9.12
CA LYS A 15 -12.38 15.53 -8.23
C LYS A 15 -13.55 16.38 -8.69
N LYS A 16 -13.29 17.62 -9.13
CA LYS A 16 -14.35 18.55 -9.61
C LYS A 16 -15.04 18.05 -10.88
N THR A 17 -14.34 17.28 -11.71
CA THR A 17 -14.88 16.69 -12.95
C THR A 17 -15.38 15.26 -12.79
N GLY A 18 -15.21 14.65 -11.61
CA GLY A 18 -15.59 13.26 -11.34
C GLY A 18 -14.62 12.21 -11.88
N GLU A 19 -13.42 12.62 -12.32
CA GLU A 19 -12.41 11.78 -12.98
C GLU A 19 -11.48 11.08 -11.97
N ILE A 20 -12.07 10.42 -10.97
CA ILE A 20 -11.35 9.82 -9.83
C ILE A 20 -10.38 8.71 -10.27
N LEU A 21 -10.76 7.86 -11.23
CA LEU A 21 -9.85 6.81 -11.73
C LEU A 21 -8.64 7.41 -12.45
N GLU A 22 -8.84 8.51 -13.19
CA GLU A 22 -7.75 9.20 -13.89
C GLU A 22 -6.83 9.94 -12.93
N ALA A 23 -7.35 10.49 -11.83
CA ALA A 23 -6.52 10.97 -10.73
C ALA A 23 -5.64 9.86 -10.14
N ALA A 24 -6.18 8.65 -9.94
CA ALA A 24 -5.39 7.51 -9.45
C ALA A 24 -4.33 7.07 -10.46
N ARG A 25 -4.66 7.00 -11.76
CA ARG A 25 -3.67 6.74 -12.84
C ARG A 25 -2.57 7.78 -12.85
N PHE A 26 -2.94 9.05 -12.75
CA PHE A 26 -1.99 10.16 -12.69
C PHE A 26 -1.03 10.00 -11.50
N LEU A 27 -1.52 9.63 -10.31
CA LEU A 27 -0.66 9.41 -9.16
C LEU A 27 0.30 8.23 -9.35
N ILE A 28 -0.17 7.04 -9.75
CA ILE A 28 0.74 5.91 -9.92
C ILE A 28 1.81 6.19 -10.97
N HIS A 29 1.47 6.94 -12.03
CA HIS A 29 2.42 7.35 -13.04
C HIS A 29 3.43 8.37 -12.52
N GLN A 30 2.98 9.42 -11.83
CA GLN A 30 3.88 10.43 -11.26
C GLN A 30 4.87 9.85 -10.25
N PHE A 31 4.48 8.79 -9.55
CA PHE A 31 5.31 8.10 -8.57
C PHE A 31 5.96 6.84 -9.11
N ASN A 32 5.95 6.59 -10.43
CA ASN A 32 6.57 5.40 -11.03
C ASN A 32 6.16 4.07 -10.36
N LEU A 33 4.89 3.96 -9.97
CA LEU A 33 4.31 2.75 -9.38
C LEU A 33 3.76 1.80 -10.44
N ASP A 34 3.70 2.23 -11.70
CA ASP A 34 3.23 1.44 -12.84
C ASP A 34 3.92 0.07 -12.91
N ASP A 35 3.18 -0.92 -13.39
CA ASP A 35 3.65 -2.28 -13.65
C ASP A 35 2.94 -2.86 -14.87
N GLU A 36 3.63 -3.72 -15.63
CA GLU A 36 3.05 -4.35 -16.83
C GLU A 36 1.84 -5.23 -16.52
N ASN A 37 1.75 -5.75 -15.29
CA ASN A 37 0.66 -6.60 -14.86
C ASN A 37 -0.58 -5.80 -14.41
N PHE A 38 -0.56 -4.47 -14.54
CA PHE A 38 -1.67 -3.60 -14.16
C PHE A 38 -2.67 -3.42 -15.31
N ALA A 39 -3.90 -3.88 -15.09
CA ALA A 39 -5.00 -3.76 -16.05
C ALA A 39 -5.73 -2.41 -16.00
N GLY A 40 -5.65 -1.71 -14.87
CA GLY A 40 -6.35 -0.45 -14.65
C GLY A 40 -7.08 -0.38 -13.31
N PHE A 41 -7.68 0.78 -13.05
CA PHE A 41 -8.51 0.99 -11.88
C PHE A 41 -9.99 0.71 -12.15
N GLY A 42 -10.70 0.29 -11.11
CA GLY A 42 -12.16 0.24 -11.05
C GLY A 42 -12.67 0.79 -9.73
N PHE A 43 -14.00 0.92 -9.60
CA PHE A 43 -14.61 1.39 -8.36
C PHE A 43 -15.11 0.25 -7.47
N ARG A 44 -14.97 0.46 -6.16
CA ARG A 44 -15.70 -0.26 -5.11
C ARG A 44 -16.62 0.71 -4.35
N GLU A 45 -17.38 0.17 -3.40
CA GLU A 45 -18.19 0.96 -2.48
C GLU A 45 -17.35 2.01 -1.74
N GLU A 46 -17.96 3.15 -1.46
CA GLU A 46 -17.35 4.22 -0.67
C GLU A 46 -17.04 3.73 0.74
N LEU A 47 -15.98 4.27 1.32
CA LEU A 47 -15.54 3.88 2.66
C LEU A 47 -16.02 4.87 3.71
N GLU A 48 -16.32 4.35 4.89
CA GLU A 48 -16.43 5.15 6.11
C GLU A 48 -15.06 5.74 6.46
N LYS A 49 -15.05 6.90 7.13
CA LYS A 49 -13.86 7.75 7.32
C LYS A 49 -12.72 7.06 8.08
N GLU A 50 -13.03 6.00 8.82
CA GLU A 50 -12.11 5.27 9.68
C GLU A 50 -11.47 4.06 8.99
N SER A 51 -11.80 3.78 7.72
CA SER A 51 -11.25 2.65 6.97
C SER A 51 -10.75 3.07 5.59
N ILE A 52 -9.55 2.62 5.22
CA ILE A 52 -9.11 2.63 3.82
C ILE A 52 -8.77 1.21 3.41
N LEU A 53 -9.57 0.65 2.51
CA LEU A 53 -9.40 -0.67 1.93
C LEU A 53 -9.46 -0.54 0.42
N LEU A 54 -8.33 -0.76 -0.23
CA LEU A 54 -8.25 -0.99 -1.67
C LEU A 54 -8.09 -2.50 -1.90
N THR A 55 -8.22 -2.96 -3.14
CA THR A 55 -7.96 -4.36 -3.49
C THR A 55 -7.45 -4.51 -4.91
N ALA A 56 -6.34 -5.23 -5.09
CA ALA A 56 -5.91 -5.76 -6.38
C ALA A 56 -6.65 -7.08 -6.70
N ASN A 57 -7.56 -7.03 -7.66
CA ASN A 57 -8.38 -8.15 -8.14
C ASN A 57 -7.80 -8.79 -9.39
N GLY A 58 -7.82 -10.12 -9.43
CA GLY A 58 -7.26 -10.93 -10.49
C GLY A 58 -6.61 -12.20 -9.92
N GLU A 59 -6.53 -13.23 -10.74
CA GLU A 59 -5.82 -14.47 -10.39
C GLU A 59 -4.30 -14.24 -10.46
N ILE A 60 -3.53 -15.05 -9.75
CA ILE A 60 -2.06 -14.97 -9.83
C ILE A 60 -1.63 -15.41 -11.24
N GLY A 61 -0.74 -14.65 -11.85
CA GLY A 61 -0.29 -14.83 -13.23
C GLY A 61 -1.08 -14.04 -14.26
N GLU A 62 -2.24 -13.50 -13.88
CA GLU A 62 -3.10 -12.72 -14.75
C GLU A 62 -2.96 -11.20 -14.50
N MET A 63 -3.49 -10.41 -15.42
CA MET A 63 -3.59 -8.96 -15.29
C MET A 63 -4.49 -8.56 -14.10
N GLN A 64 -4.06 -7.56 -13.32
CA GLN A 64 -4.72 -7.15 -12.07
C GLN A 64 -5.45 -5.81 -12.20
N HIS A 65 -6.68 -5.74 -11.72
CA HIS A 65 -7.44 -4.50 -11.57
C HIS A 65 -7.38 -4.01 -10.13
N VAL A 66 -7.03 -2.75 -9.90
CA VAL A 66 -7.06 -2.17 -8.55
C VAL A 66 -8.40 -1.47 -8.33
N MET A 67 -9.14 -1.91 -7.31
CA MET A 67 -10.45 -1.34 -6.98
C MET A 67 -10.30 -0.30 -5.87
N ILE A 68 -10.68 0.94 -6.18
CA ILE A 68 -10.59 2.09 -5.27
C ILE A 68 -11.97 2.64 -4.93
N PRO A 69 -12.20 3.16 -3.72
CA PRO A 69 -13.47 3.79 -3.39
C PRO A 69 -13.60 5.14 -4.08
N LYS A 70 -14.82 5.57 -4.40
CA LYS A 70 -15.06 6.85 -5.09
C LYS A 70 -14.59 8.06 -4.28
N ASN A 71 -14.64 7.95 -2.95
CA ASN A 71 -14.20 8.98 -2.01
C ASN A 71 -12.72 8.88 -1.62
N ILE A 72 -11.87 8.11 -2.34
CA ILE A 72 -10.45 7.92 -1.97
C ILE A 72 -9.68 9.22 -1.77
N PHE A 73 -10.00 10.28 -2.53
CA PHE A 73 -9.32 11.57 -2.42
C PHE A 73 -9.96 12.55 -1.43
N ASP A 74 -10.88 12.07 -0.58
CA ASP A 74 -11.32 12.80 0.61
C ASP A 74 -10.42 12.52 1.83
N PHE A 75 -9.55 11.51 1.73
CA PHE A 75 -8.57 11.16 2.74
C PHE A 75 -7.25 11.91 2.54
N ASP A 76 -6.38 11.86 3.56
CA ASP A 76 -5.04 12.42 3.48
C ASP A 76 -4.25 11.85 2.29
N LEU A 77 -3.66 12.72 1.46
CA LEU A 77 -3.01 12.32 0.23
C LEU A 77 -1.75 11.46 0.48
N THR A 78 -1.04 11.66 1.59
CA THR A 78 0.11 10.81 1.95
C THR A 78 -0.34 9.39 2.27
N LEU A 79 -1.46 9.23 2.99
CA LEU A 79 -2.08 7.92 3.18
C LEU A 79 -2.56 7.30 1.86
N VAL A 80 -3.22 8.08 1.00
CA VAL A 80 -3.69 7.60 -0.32
C VAL A 80 -2.54 7.07 -1.17
N LEU A 81 -1.42 7.79 -1.23
CA LEU A 81 -0.23 7.38 -1.98
C LEU A 81 0.34 6.05 -1.46
N ASN A 82 0.42 5.90 -0.13
CA ASN A 82 0.86 4.65 0.49
C ASN A 82 -0.09 3.50 0.15
N MET A 83 -1.40 3.70 0.28
CA MET A 83 -2.37 2.66 -0.09
C MET A 83 -2.33 2.28 -1.57
N LEU A 84 -2.11 3.25 -2.48
CA LEU A 84 -1.89 2.93 -3.90
C LEU A 84 -0.60 2.12 -4.09
N ALA A 85 0.50 2.50 -3.44
CA ALA A 85 1.75 1.75 -3.50
C ALA A 85 1.61 0.31 -2.95
N HIS A 86 0.85 0.14 -1.87
CA HIS A 86 0.51 -1.18 -1.30
C HIS A 86 -0.17 -2.08 -2.35
N GLU A 87 -1.22 -1.59 -3.01
CA GLU A 87 -1.91 -2.37 -4.04
C GLU A 87 -1.04 -2.60 -5.28
N MET A 88 -0.23 -1.62 -5.69
CA MET A 88 0.67 -1.80 -6.82
C MET A 88 1.79 -2.81 -6.50
N LEU A 89 2.18 -2.98 -5.24
CA LEU A 89 3.02 -4.10 -4.84
C LEU A 89 2.29 -5.44 -5.01
N HIS A 90 1.02 -5.54 -4.64
CA HIS A 90 0.23 -6.73 -4.91
C HIS A 90 0.12 -7.05 -6.41
N VAL A 91 -0.01 -6.04 -7.26
CA VAL A 91 0.02 -6.21 -8.72
C VAL A 91 1.32 -6.89 -9.17
N ARG A 92 2.47 -6.41 -8.67
CA ARG A 92 3.81 -6.98 -8.94
C ARG A 92 3.95 -8.40 -8.41
N GLN A 93 3.58 -8.62 -7.16
CA GLN A 93 3.70 -9.92 -6.50
C GLN A 93 2.87 -11.02 -7.18
N LYS A 94 1.72 -10.65 -7.75
CA LYS A 94 0.84 -11.56 -8.50
C LYS A 94 1.22 -11.71 -9.97
N SER A 95 2.19 -10.96 -10.48
CA SER A 95 2.63 -11.07 -11.87
C SER A 95 3.29 -12.43 -12.15
N PRO A 96 3.33 -12.88 -13.42
CA PRO A 96 4.11 -14.05 -13.83
C PRO A 96 5.61 -13.98 -13.44
N ARG A 97 6.14 -12.78 -13.22
CA ARG A 97 7.54 -12.55 -12.87
C ARG A 97 7.86 -12.93 -11.42
N MET A 98 6.92 -12.68 -10.49
CA MET A 98 7.13 -12.91 -9.06
C MET A 98 6.36 -14.12 -8.54
N MET A 99 5.09 -14.27 -8.92
CA MET A 99 4.19 -15.37 -8.54
C MET A 99 4.27 -15.75 -7.06
N ILE A 100 4.21 -14.78 -6.15
CA ILE A 100 4.18 -15.07 -4.72
C ILE A 100 2.81 -15.65 -4.40
N LEU A 101 2.76 -16.96 -4.14
CA LEU A 101 1.51 -17.72 -3.98
C LEU A 101 0.87 -17.55 -2.60
N ASP A 102 1.69 -17.50 -1.55
CA ASP A 102 1.19 -17.39 -0.19
C ASP A 102 0.62 -15.99 0.08
N LYS A 103 -0.63 -15.95 0.57
CA LYS A 103 -1.30 -14.68 0.85
C LYS A 103 -0.64 -13.93 2.00
N ASN A 104 -0.26 -14.61 3.08
CA ASN A 104 0.34 -13.97 4.25
C ASN A 104 1.71 -13.39 3.91
N GLU A 105 2.47 -14.04 3.03
CA GLU A 105 3.71 -13.50 2.49
C GLU A 105 3.51 -12.23 1.67
N ARG A 106 2.53 -12.21 0.76
CA ARG A 106 2.21 -10.99 -0.02
C ARG A 106 1.84 -9.82 0.87
N GLU A 107 0.95 -10.07 1.83
CA GLU A 107 0.47 -9.05 2.77
C GLU A 107 1.59 -8.58 3.68
N TRP A 108 2.40 -9.49 4.23
CA TRP A 108 3.59 -9.12 5.03
C TRP A 108 4.49 -8.14 4.28
N GLN A 109 4.89 -8.49 3.06
CA GLN A 109 5.75 -7.64 2.24
C GLN A 109 5.09 -6.28 1.94
N ALA A 110 3.78 -6.27 1.66
CA ALA A 110 3.06 -5.04 1.34
C ALA A 110 2.86 -4.11 2.54
N TYR A 111 2.68 -4.66 3.75
CA TYR A 111 2.64 -3.88 4.98
C TYR A 111 4.04 -3.39 5.40
N TYR A 112 5.07 -4.23 5.27
CA TYR A 112 6.47 -3.86 5.53
C TYR A 112 6.91 -2.71 4.61
N GLU A 113 6.50 -2.75 3.33
CA GLU A 113 6.79 -1.69 2.37
C GLU A 113 6.26 -0.32 2.81
N MET A 114 5.13 -0.24 3.52
CA MET A 114 4.57 1.03 4.02
C MET A 114 5.37 1.65 5.16
N LEU A 115 6.27 0.88 5.77
CA LEU A 115 7.11 1.32 6.88
C LEU A 115 8.49 1.75 6.41
N PHE A 116 9.06 1.03 5.43
CA PHE A 116 10.47 1.16 5.06
C PHE A 116 10.73 1.49 3.58
N HIS A 117 9.67 1.52 2.75
CA HIS A 117 9.70 1.95 1.34
C HIS A 117 10.85 1.37 0.50
N THR A 118 11.10 0.07 0.67
CA THR A 118 12.21 -0.63 0.00
C THR A 118 12.01 -0.79 -1.51
N ASN A 119 10.77 -0.84 -1.98
CA ASN A 119 10.41 -0.96 -3.39
C ASN A 119 10.02 0.41 -4.00
N PHE A 120 9.50 1.32 -3.19
CA PHE A 120 8.97 2.62 -3.60
C PHE A 120 9.51 3.78 -2.76
N PRO A 121 10.84 4.04 -2.76
CA PRO A 121 11.48 5.06 -1.91
C PRO A 121 11.02 6.51 -2.17
N GLN A 122 10.31 6.74 -3.27
CA GLN A 122 9.70 8.02 -3.65
C GLN A 122 8.38 8.30 -2.91
N ILE A 123 7.78 7.30 -2.26
CA ILE A 123 6.52 7.46 -1.54
C ILE A 123 6.76 8.19 -0.22
N PRO A 124 5.94 9.21 0.10
CA PRO A 124 6.11 9.96 1.34
C PRO A 124 5.91 9.10 2.58
N GLU A 125 6.71 9.36 3.61
CA GLU A 125 6.56 8.73 4.91
C GLU A 125 5.22 9.06 5.56
N LEU A 126 4.62 8.04 6.16
CA LEU A 126 3.41 8.16 6.97
C LEU A 126 3.69 8.80 8.33
N SER A 127 2.63 9.32 8.96
CA SER A 127 2.67 9.72 10.37
C SER A 127 2.87 8.50 11.29
N ASP A 128 3.36 8.74 12.51
CA ASP A 128 3.58 7.69 13.50
C ASP A 128 2.30 6.89 13.83
N TYR A 129 1.12 7.54 13.77
CA TYR A 129 -0.18 6.88 13.89
C TYR A 129 -0.38 5.79 12.83
N TYR A 130 -0.20 6.13 11.56
CA TYR A 130 -0.37 5.16 10.47
C TYR A 130 0.76 4.15 10.44
N LYS A 131 2.00 4.55 10.71
CA LYS A 131 3.14 3.64 10.87
C LYS A 131 2.85 2.56 11.93
N ASN A 132 2.27 2.93 13.07
CA ASN A 132 1.85 1.95 14.06
C ASN A 132 0.77 1.00 13.52
N PHE A 133 -0.26 1.54 12.85
CA PHE A 133 -1.32 0.74 12.23
C PHE A 133 -0.78 -0.28 11.22
N PHE A 134 0.07 0.13 10.26
CA PHE A 134 0.63 -0.78 9.25
C PHE A 134 1.57 -1.81 9.89
N GLY A 135 2.36 -1.43 10.89
CA GLY A 135 3.25 -2.38 11.57
C GLY A 135 2.49 -3.43 12.38
N GLU A 136 1.43 -3.05 13.10
CA GLU A 136 0.56 -4.03 13.78
C GLU A 136 -0.08 -5.01 12.80
N LYS A 137 -0.53 -4.52 11.63
CA LYS A 137 -1.05 -5.38 10.55
C LYS A 137 0.01 -6.29 9.97
N ALA A 138 1.24 -5.81 9.74
CA ALA A 138 2.35 -6.64 9.29
C ALA A 138 2.54 -7.83 10.24
N LEU A 139 2.68 -7.57 11.55
CA LEU A 139 2.90 -8.62 12.55
C LEU A 139 1.77 -9.65 12.62
N ILE A 140 0.52 -9.22 12.39
CA ILE A 140 -0.61 -10.15 12.25
C ILE A 140 -0.38 -11.11 11.08
N TYR A 141 0.01 -10.62 9.90
CA TYR A 141 0.26 -11.50 8.75
C TYR A 141 1.48 -12.40 8.93
N TYR A 142 2.56 -11.90 9.56
CA TYR A 142 3.70 -12.74 9.93
C TYR A 142 3.28 -13.91 10.83
N SER A 143 2.47 -13.65 11.86
CA SER A 143 1.98 -14.71 12.75
C SER A 143 1.16 -15.77 12.01
N ARG A 144 0.40 -15.37 10.97
CA ARG A 144 -0.44 -16.26 10.16
C ARG A 144 0.33 -17.13 9.17
N MET A 145 1.63 -16.88 8.95
CA MET A 145 2.51 -17.77 8.17
C MET A 145 2.76 -19.13 8.84
N GLY A 146 2.39 -19.28 10.12
CA GLY A 146 2.60 -20.49 10.91
C GLY A 146 3.87 -20.41 11.76
N GLU A 147 3.73 -20.74 13.03
CA GLU A 147 4.84 -20.68 14.00
C GLU A 147 5.99 -21.59 13.60
N GLY A 148 7.20 -21.03 13.49
CA GLY A 148 8.41 -21.77 13.13
C GLY A 148 8.46 -22.25 11.68
N SER A 149 7.54 -21.78 10.81
CA SER A 149 7.54 -22.14 9.40
C SER A 149 8.73 -21.55 8.65
N GLU A 150 9.05 -22.12 7.48
CA GLU A 150 10.09 -21.59 6.59
C GLU A 150 9.84 -20.11 6.22
N LEU A 151 8.58 -19.71 6.05
CA LEU A 151 8.21 -18.33 5.78
C LEU A 151 8.50 -17.41 6.97
N GLN A 152 8.21 -17.82 8.21
CA GLN A 152 8.59 -17.01 9.37
C GLN A 152 10.11 -16.88 9.49
N LEU A 153 10.84 -17.97 9.31
CA LEU A 153 12.31 -17.94 9.36
C LEU A 153 12.89 -17.03 8.27
N LYS A 154 12.31 -17.05 7.06
CA LYS A 154 12.68 -16.16 5.94
C LYS A 154 12.55 -14.68 6.29
N TYR A 155 11.53 -14.30 7.07
CA TYR A 155 11.24 -12.90 7.41
C TYR A 155 11.58 -12.50 8.84
N LEU A 156 12.32 -13.34 9.58
CA LEU A 156 12.59 -13.13 11.00
C LEU A 156 13.30 -11.79 11.27
N GLU A 157 14.29 -11.44 10.47
CA GLU A 157 15.04 -10.18 10.64
C GLU A 157 14.14 -8.95 10.41
N GLN A 158 13.34 -8.97 9.35
CA GLN A 158 12.35 -7.92 9.08
C GLN A 158 11.33 -7.80 10.21
N LYS A 159 10.91 -8.93 10.80
CA LYS A 159 9.99 -8.94 11.94
C LYS A 159 10.60 -8.27 13.17
N LEU A 160 11.86 -8.56 13.48
CA LEU A 160 12.57 -7.89 14.57
C LEU A 160 12.73 -6.38 14.32
N GLU A 161 12.96 -5.98 13.08
CA GLU A 161 13.02 -4.57 12.68
C GLU A 161 11.69 -3.86 12.88
N VAL A 162 10.57 -4.46 12.44
CA VAL A 162 9.22 -3.93 12.68
C VAL A 162 8.92 -3.80 14.17
N GLU A 163 9.23 -4.82 14.98
CA GLU A 163 9.00 -4.78 16.43
C GLU A 163 9.78 -3.65 17.11
N LYS A 164 11.06 -3.48 16.73
CA LYS A 164 11.88 -2.38 17.24
C LYS A 164 11.32 -1.02 16.81
N PHE A 165 10.96 -0.87 15.54
CA PHE A 165 10.39 0.34 15.00
C PHE A 165 9.09 0.76 15.71
N LEU A 166 8.20 -0.19 15.99
CA LEU A 166 6.98 0.06 16.76
C LEU A 166 7.26 0.45 18.20
N GLN A 167 8.31 -0.12 18.82
CA GLN A 167 8.73 0.33 20.15
C GLN A 167 9.28 1.74 20.15
N ASP A 168 10.08 2.09 19.15
CA ASP A 168 10.62 3.45 19.03
C ASP A 168 9.51 4.50 18.87
N ILE A 169 8.44 4.18 18.13
CA ILE A 169 7.24 5.04 18.03
C ILE A 169 6.55 5.20 19.39
N LYS A 170 6.34 4.09 20.11
CA LYS A 170 5.69 4.12 21.45
C LYS A 170 6.48 4.97 22.43
N ASN A 171 7.81 4.84 22.43
CA ASN A 171 8.69 5.59 23.32
C ASN A 171 8.71 7.10 23.04
N LYS A 172 8.40 7.56 21.82
CA LYS A 172 8.27 8.99 21.51
C LYS A 172 7.00 9.64 22.06
N THR A 173 6.01 8.82 22.39
CA THR A 173 4.66 9.26 22.80
C THR A 173 4.51 9.32 24.33
N ILE A 174 5.54 8.89 25.07
CA ILE A 174 5.65 8.94 26.54
C ILE A 174 6.50 10.15 26.92
#